data_AF-A0A5J9VZW6-F1
#
_entry.id   AF-A0A5J9VZW6-F1
#
_cell.length_a   1.000
_cell.length_b   1.000
_cell.length_c   1.000
_cell.angle_alpha   90.00
_cell.angle_beta   90.00
_cell.angle_gamma   90.00
#
_symmetry.space_group_name_H-M   'P 1'
#
loop_
_entity.id
_entity.type
_entity.pdbx_description
1 polymer ?
#
loop_
_entity_poly.entity_id
_entity_poly.type
_entity_poly.pdbx_seq_one_letter_code
_entity_poly.pdbx_strand_id
1 'polypeptide(L)'
;ESTVVSPNTVVSSVQTLAFDVRFEVRNEVKMVPCFLKCFPNVKTLHIYSDITHKPTGKVNLKFWQEAGHIECVQSHVKKFVFQEFKGKKSELAFLKFIVERAQVLEKMVIMVASECFSSADDVNAKLKTLTCAKWASEECKVIVFKSPTSEPGSPLWHFSTATDFSREDPFDIMTAPAEPYDSAFVLHHPATH
;
A
#
# COMPACT_ATOMS: atom_id res chain seq x y z
N GLU A 1 -14.19 2.38 21.90
CA GLU A 1 -15.53 2.03 21.37
C GLU A 1 -15.33 1.39 20.02
N SER A 2 -15.62 0.09 19.90
CA SER A 2 -15.45 -0.67 18.66
C SER A 2 -16.72 -0.52 17.84
N THR A 3 -16.63 0.12 16.68
CA THR A 3 -17.74 0.14 15.71
C THR A 3 -18.01 -1.29 15.26
N VAL A 4 -19.13 -1.87 15.67
CA VAL A 4 -19.58 -3.19 15.22
C VAL A 4 -19.99 -3.05 13.75
N VAL A 5 -19.21 -3.67 12.87
CA VAL A 5 -19.53 -3.74 11.44
C VAL A 5 -20.73 -4.67 11.29
N SER A 6 -21.84 -4.15 10.75
CA SER A 6 -23.04 -4.96 10.47
C SER A 6 -22.73 -5.99 9.37
N PRO A 7 -23.22 -7.25 9.47
CA PRO A 7 -23.02 -8.27 8.43
C PRO A 7 -23.45 -7.83 7.02
N ASN A 8 -24.39 -6.88 6.92
CA ASN A 8 -24.91 -6.36 5.66
C ASN A 8 -23.97 -5.38 4.92
N THR A 9 -22.82 -5.01 5.51
CA THR A 9 -21.85 -4.08 4.89
C THR A 9 -20.56 -4.78 4.44
N VAL A 10 -20.45 -6.09 4.68
CA VAL A 10 -19.28 -6.89 4.32
C VAL A 10 -19.46 -7.52 2.95
N VAL A 11 -18.51 -7.32 2.05
CA VAL A 11 -18.50 -7.86 0.69
C VAL A 11 -17.32 -8.81 0.54
N SER A 12 -17.58 -10.10 0.72
CA SER A 12 -16.56 -11.17 0.71
C SER A 12 -16.13 -11.62 -0.69
N SER A 13 -16.83 -11.19 -1.75
CA SER A 13 -16.52 -11.54 -3.14
C SER A 13 -15.32 -10.77 -3.71
N VAL A 14 -14.94 -9.64 -3.09
CA VAL A 14 -13.84 -8.79 -3.58
C VAL A 14 -12.50 -9.43 -3.24
N GLN A 15 -11.73 -9.78 -4.28
CA GLN A 15 -10.37 -10.32 -4.16
C GLN A 15 -9.29 -9.29 -4.49
N THR A 16 -9.61 -8.31 -5.34
CA THR A 16 -8.72 -7.21 -5.70
C THR A 16 -9.38 -5.90 -5.32
N LEU A 17 -8.71 -5.11 -4.49
CA LEU A 17 -9.20 -3.83 -4.01
C LEU A 17 -8.20 -2.74 -4.34
N ALA A 18 -8.66 -1.68 -5.00
CA ALA A 18 -7.89 -0.47 -5.27
C ALA A 18 -8.63 0.74 -4.71
N PHE A 19 -7.92 1.63 -4.02
CA PHE A 19 -8.47 2.93 -3.63
C PHE A 19 -7.39 3.97 -3.37
N ASP A 20 -7.81 5.22 -3.47
CA ASP A 20 -6.95 6.39 -3.30
C ASP A 20 -7.03 6.88 -1.86
N VAL A 21 -5.89 7.34 -1.33
CA VAL A 21 -5.81 7.86 0.04
C VAL A 21 -5.01 9.15 0.05
N ARG A 22 -5.62 10.22 0.56
CA ARG A 22 -4.88 11.43 0.92
C ARG A 22 -4.27 11.25 2.31
N PHE A 23 -3.03 10.81 2.36
CA PHE A 23 -2.30 10.52 3.61
C PHE A 23 -2.06 11.73 4.52
N GLU A 24 -2.40 12.94 4.07
CA GLU A 24 -2.34 14.18 4.86
C GLU A 24 -3.74 14.70 5.27
N VAL A 25 -4.80 13.96 4.92
CA VAL A 25 -6.16 14.20 5.37
C VAL A 25 -6.49 13.21 6.49
N ARG A 26 -6.49 13.71 7.74
CA ARG A 26 -6.66 12.88 8.95
C ARG A 26 -7.87 11.95 8.89
N ASN A 27 -9.00 12.44 8.38
CA ASN A 27 -10.25 11.68 8.35
C ASN A 27 -10.20 10.55 7.32
N GLU A 28 -9.53 10.73 6.18
CA GLU A 28 -9.39 9.66 5.19
C GLU A 28 -8.49 8.54 5.71
N VAL A 29 -7.35 8.89 6.29
CA VAL A 29 -6.46 7.90 6.91
C VAL A 29 -7.19 7.09 7.98
N LYS A 30 -8.07 7.74 8.76
CA LYS A 30 -8.91 7.07 9.76
C LYS A 30 -9.96 6.12 9.17
N MET A 31 -10.39 6.34 7.93
CA MET A 31 -11.38 5.50 7.26
C MET A 31 -10.76 4.25 6.65
N VAL A 32 -9.45 4.24 6.36
CA VAL A 32 -8.77 3.11 5.72
C VAL A 32 -9.02 1.76 6.44
N PRO A 33 -8.86 1.63 7.78
CA PRO A 33 -9.19 0.37 8.45
C PRO A 33 -10.65 -0.06 8.28
N CYS A 34 -11.60 0.89 8.24
CA CYS A 34 -13.01 0.59 8.04
C CYS A 34 -13.25 0.04 6.62
N PHE A 35 -12.66 0.66 5.60
CA PHE A 35 -12.72 0.16 4.23
C PHE A 35 -12.16 -1.26 4.11
N LEU A 36 -10.97 -1.51 4.67
CA LEU A 36 -10.36 -2.83 4.62
C LEU A 36 -11.21 -3.91 5.34
N LYS A 37 -11.86 -3.56 6.45
CA LYS A 37 -12.77 -4.48 7.18
C LYS A 37 -14.02 -4.86 6.38
N CYS A 38 -14.45 -4.05 5.40
CA CYS A 38 -15.59 -4.39 4.55
C CYS A 38 -15.26 -5.49 3.53
N PHE A 39 -13.98 -5.76 3.24
CA PHE A 39 -13.56 -6.69 2.19
C PHE A 39 -12.58 -7.73 2.77
N PRO A 40 -13.08 -8.76 3.48
CA PRO A 40 -12.23 -9.66 4.26
C PRO A 40 -11.34 -10.59 3.43
N ASN A 41 -11.68 -10.83 2.15
CA ASN A 41 -10.98 -11.80 1.29
C ASN A 41 -10.07 -11.15 0.24
N VAL A 42 -9.67 -9.88 0.43
CA VAL A 42 -8.78 -9.18 -0.49
C VAL A 42 -7.41 -9.87 -0.50
N LYS A 43 -7.00 -10.32 -1.69
CA LYS A 43 -5.68 -10.91 -1.98
C LYS A 43 -4.71 -9.90 -2.57
N THR A 44 -5.22 -8.96 -3.35
CA THR A 44 -4.42 -7.91 -3.99
C THR A 44 -4.93 -6.55 -3.56
N LEU A 45 -4.08 -5.80 -2.86
CA LEU A 45 -4.39 -4.47 -2.37
C LEU A 45 -3.55 -3.42 -3.10
N HIS A 46 -4.24 -2.48 -3.72
CA HIS A 46 -3.71 -1.39 -4.51
C HIS A 46 -4.04 -0.06 -3.82
N ILE A 47 -3.03 0.75 -3.54
CA ILE A 47 -3.17 2.04 -2.88
C ILE A 47 -2.48 3.11 -3.70
N TYR A 48 -3.18 4.20 -3.96
CA TYR A 48 -2.61 5.39 -4.57
C TYR A 48 -2.54 6.52 -3.54
N SER A 49 -1.35 7.10 -3.34
CA SER A 49 -1.19 8.27 -2.48
C SER A 49 -1.52 9.53 -3.26
N ASP A 50 -2.69 10.11 -3.00
CA ASP A 50 -3.15 11.30 -3.73
C ASP A 50 -2.50 12.59 -3.19
N ILE A 51 -2.47 13.63 -4.03
CA ILE A 51 -1.97 14.96 -3.68
C ILE A 51 -2.99 15.65 -2.78
N THR A 52 -2.50 16.39 -1.77
CA THR A 52 -3.36 17.15 -0.86
C THR A 52 -2.96 18.61 -0.86
N HIS A 53 -3.84 19.50 -1.31
CA HIS A 53 -3.59 20.95 -1.27
C HIS A 53 -3.91 21.58 0.11
N LYS A 54 -4.73 20.92 0.93
CA LYS A 54 -5.17 21.40 2.25
C LYS A 54 -5.04 20.29 3.30
N PRO A 55 -3.85 20.09 3.89
CA PRO A 55 -3.64 19.06 4.90
C PRO A 55 -4.45 19.39 6.17
N THR A 56 -5.09 18.38 6.77
CA THR A 56 -5.93 18.54 7.98
C THR A 56 -5.25 17.99 9.24
N GLY A 57 -3.93 17.75 9.14
CA GLY A 57 -3.10 17.22 10.22
C GLY A 57 -2.86 15.72 10.10
N LYS A 58 -2.00 15.20 10.99
CA LYS A 58 -1.53 13.81 10.95
C LYS A 58 -2.30 12.95 11.97
N VAL A 59 -2.45 11.66 11.68
CA VAL A 59 -2.90 10.68 12.69
C VAL A 59 -1.79 10.48 13.74
N ASN A 60 -2.17 10.12 14.97
CA ASN A 60 -1.20 9.72 16.00
C ASN A 60 -0.47 8.45 15.53
N LEU A 61 0.83 8.33 15.85
CA LEU A 61 1.63 7.13 15.57
C LEU A 61 0.97 5.83 16.09
N LYS A 62 0.23 5.89 17.20
CA LYS A 62 -0.47 4.73 17.78
C LYS A 62 -1.71 4.30 17.01
N PHE A 63 -2.23 5.12 16.09
CA PHE A 63 -3.47 4.84 15.36
C PHE A 63 -3.46 3.47 14.67
N TRP A 64 -2.38 3.14 13.97
CA TRP A 64 -2.25 1.86 13.26
C TRP A 64 -2.04 0.65 14.19
N GLN A 65 -1.50 0.88 15.38
CA GLN A 65 -1.40 -0.14 16.42
C GLN A 65 -2.80 -0.48 16.96
N GLU A 66 -3.63 0.55 17.14
CA GLU A 66 -5.00 0.47 17.66
C GLU A 66 -6.06 0.04 16.62
N ALA A 67 -5.70 -0.09 15.33
CA ALA A 67 -6.63 -0.48 14.26
C ALA A 67 -7.28 -1.87 14.47
N GLY A 68 -6.73 -2.67 15.38
CA GLY A 68 -7.22 -3.99 15.74
C GLY A 68 -6.98 -5.03 14.65
N HIS A 69 -7.73 -6.13 14.71
CA HIS A 69 -7.67 -7.18 13.70
C HIS A 69 -8.30 -6.71 12.37
N ILE A 70 -7.64 -6.96 11.25
CA ILE A 70 -8.19 -6.75 9.90
C ILE A 70 -7.93 -8.00 9.06
N GLU A 71 -8.99 -8.77 8.83
CA GLU A 71 -8.94 -10.11 8.24
C GLU A 71 -8.20 -10.17 6.91
N CYS A 72 -8.50 -9.25 5.98
CA CYS A 72 -7.85 -9.27 4.68
C CYS A 72 -6.35 -9.01 4.77
N VAL A 73 -5.96 -7.99 5.54
CA VAL A 73 -4.55 -7.63 5.71
C VAL A 73 -3.78 -8.78 6.31
N GLN A 74 -4.30 -9.42 7.36
CA GLN A 74 -3.56 -10.44 8.09
C GLN A 74 -3.46 -11.76 7.34
N SER A 75 -4.57 -12.27 6.83
CA SER A 75 -4.68 -13.65 6.36
C SER A 75 -4.73 -13.82 4.85
N HIS A 76 -4.99 -12.75 4.08
CA HIS A 76 -5.35 -12.88 2.66
C HIS A 76 -4.49 -12.07 1.70
N VAL A 77 -4.01 -10.88 2.08
CA VAL A 77 -3.23 -10.01 1.19
C VAL A 77 -1.89 -10.66 0.85
N LYS A 78 -1.77 -11.12 -0.40
CA LYS A 78 -0.57 -11.71 -1.01
C LYS A 78 0.23 -10.68 -1.80
N LYS A 79 -0.45 -9.73 -2.44
CA LYS A 79 0.17 -8.67 -3.24
C LYS A 79 -0.27 -7.31 -2.73
N PHE A 80 0.69 -6.44 -2.47
CA PHE A 80 0.45 -5.06 -2.09
C PHE A 80 1.18 -4.11 -3.04
N VAL A 81 0.47 -3.12 -3.55
CA VAL A 81 1.01 -2.12 -4.47
C VAL A 81 0.71 -0.74 -3.90
N PHE A 82 1.77 0.07 -3.75
CA PHE A 82 1.70 1.46 -3.30
C PHE A 82 2.19 2.36 -4.42
N GLN A 83 1.30 3.19 -4.96
CA GLN A 83 1.58 4.15 -6.03
C GLN A 83 1.77 5.56 -5.48
N GLU A 84 2.63 6.33 -6.14
CA GLU A 84 2.95 7.71 -5.79
C GLU A 84 3.46 7.88 -4.35
N PHE A 85 4.35 6.98 -3.90
CA PHE A 85 5.01 7.13 -2.61
C PHE A 85 5.87 8.40 -2.60
N LYS A 86 5.61 9.30 -1.64
CA LYS A 86 6.26 10.61 -1.51
C LYS A 86 7.22 10.68 -0.32
N GLY A 87 7.43 9.57 0.39
CA GLY A 87 8.31 9.52 1.56
C GLY A 87 7.73 10.17 2.82
N LYS A 88 6.41 10.39 2.87
CA LYS A 88 5.77 11.06 4.02
C LYS A 88 5.68 10.11 5.21
N LYS A 89 5.74 10.68 6.43
CA LYS A 89 5.66 9.90 7.68
C LYS A 89 4.37 9.08 7.80
N SER A 90 3.23 9.60 7.31
CA SER A 90 1.95 8.88 7.34
C SER A 90 1.91 7.71 6.35
N GLU A 91 2.52 7.88 5.17
CA GLU A 91 2.70 6.79 4.18
C GLU A 91 3.59 5.70 4.77
N LEU A 92 4.76 6.06 5.33
CA LEU A 92 5.66 5.12 6.00
C LEU A 92 4.98 4.38 7.15
N ALA A 93 4.15 5.06 7.95
CA ALA A 93 3.40 4.42 9.03
C ALA A 93 2.39 3.39 8.49
N PHE A 94 1.78 3.65 7.34
CA PHE A 94 0.89 2.70 6.68
C PHE A 94 1.64 1.54 6.03
N LEU A 95 2.76 1.78 5.35
CA LEU A 95 3.63 0.70 4.84
C LEU A 95 4.06 -0.22 6.00
N LYS A 96 4.48 0.37 7.12
CA LYS A 96 4.84 -0.36 8.34
C LYS A 96 3.67 -1.19 8.87
N PHE A 97 2.46 -0.62 8.93
CA PHE A 97 1.26 -1.35 9.32
C PHE A 97 1.00 -2.59 8.46
N ILE A 98 1.18 -2.49 7.13
CA ILE A 98 0.99 -3.62 6.21
C ILE A 98 2.06 -4.69 6.47
N VAL A 99 3.34 -4.34 6.46
CA VAL A 99 4.41 -5.35 6.58
C VAL A 99 4.45 -6.02 7.96
N GLU A 100 4.03 -5.33 9.02
CA GLU A 100 3.97 -5.89 10.38
C GLU A 100 2.76 -6.80 10.62
N ARG A 101 1.77 -6.82 9.70
CA ARG A 101 0.52 -7.56 9.91
C ARG A 101 0.20 -8.57 8.82
N ALA A 102 0.64 -8.35 7.59
CA ALA A 102 0.33 -9.23 6.48
C ALA A 102 1.20 -10.49 6.52
N GLN A 103 0.62 -11.58 7.03
CA GLN A 103 1.33 -12.84 7.30
C GLN A 103 1.62 -13.64 6.04
N VAL A 104 0.80 -13.44 5.00
CA VAL A 104 0.89 -14.16 3.71
C VAL A 104 1.33 -13.26 2.57
N LEU A 105 1.93 -12.10 2.88
CA LEU A 105 2.38 -11.15 1.88
C LEU A 105 3.58 -11.72 1.11
N GLU A 106 3.41 -11.95 -0.19
CA GLU A 106 4.42 -12.52 -1.08
C GLU A 106 5.17 -11.43 -1.88
N LYS A 107 4.45 -10.36 -2.26
CA LYS A 107 4.99 -9.28 -3.10
C LYS A 107 4.52 -7.91 -2.64
N MET A 108 5.47 -7.00 -2.44
CA MET A 108 5.24 -5.59 -2.14
C MET A 108 5.88 -4.73 -3.22
N VAL A 109 5.10 -3.84 -3.83
CA VAL A 109 5.57 -2.95 -4.91
C VAL A 109 5.37 -1.51 -4.50
N ILE A 110 6.43 -0.71 -4.55
CA ILE A 110 6.41 0.70 -4.20
C ILE A 110 6.85 1.51 -5.42
N MET A 111 5.92 2.27 -5.99
CA MET A 111 6.21 3.21 -7.07
C MET A 111 6.42 4.59 -6.45
N VAL A 112 7.63 5.14 -6.59
CA VAL A 112 8.01 6.41 -5.95
C VAL A 112 7.70 7.60 -6.85
N ALA A 113 7.16 8.66 -6.26
CA ALA A 113 6.87 9.91 -6.94
C ALA A 113 8.20 10.59 -7.32
N SER A 114 8.49 10.70 -8.62
CA SER A 114 9.81 11.07 -9.13
C SER A 114 10.27 12.45 -8.67
N GLU A 115 9.35 13.38 -8.44
CA GLU A 115 9.59 14.74 -7.97
C GLU A 115 9.97 14.82 -6.49
N CYS A 116 9.70 13.77 -5.71
CA CYS A 116 9.96 13.74 -4.27
C CYS A 116 11.35 13.18 -3.92
N PHE A 117 12.09 12.62 -4.88
CA PHE A 117 13.36 11.94 -4.64
C PHE A 117 14.41 12.32 -5.67
N SER A 118 15.60 12.71 -5.20
CA SER A 118 16.71 13.09 -6.08
C SER A 118 17.52 11.88 -6.58
N SER A 119 17.53 10.77 -5.83
CA SER A 119 18.32 9.57 -6.14
C SER A 119 17.71 8.31 -5.51
N ALA A 120 18.23 7.13 -5.90
CA ALA A 120 17.88 5.86 -5.26
C ALA A 120 18.31 5.82 -3.78
N ASP A 121 19.40 6.49 -3.42
CA ASP A 121 19.86 6.57 -2.02
C ASP A 121 18.89 7.33 -1.13
N ASP A 122 18.25 8.39 -1.65
CA ASP A 122 17.22 9.14 -0.91
C ASP A 122 15.98 8.26 -0.66
N VAL A 123 15.56 7.49 -1.67
CA VAL A 123 14.49 6.48 -1.52
C VAL A 123 14.86 5.45 -0.45
N ASN A 124 16.07 4.89 -0.52
CA ASN A 124 16.58 3.93 0.45
C ASN A 124 16.63 4.51 1.86
N ALA A 125 17.08 5.75 2.02
CA ALA A 125 17.12 6.43 3.31
C ALA A 125 15.72 6.58 3.92
N LYS A 126 14.69 6.88 3.12
CA LYS A 126 13.29 6.91 3.59
C LYS A 126 12.77 5.52 3.95
N LEU A 127 13.04 4.51 3.13
CA LEU A 127 12.53 3.15 3.32
C LEU A 127 13.32 2.35 4.36
N LYS A 128 14.47 2.85 4.83
CA LYS A 128 15.26 2.22 5.91
C LYS A 128 14.44 1.96 7.18
N THR A 129 13.45 2.79 7.49
CA THR A 129 12.57 2.53 8.65
C THR A 129 11.66 1.32 8.45
N LEU A 130 11.35 0.99 7.20
CA LEU A 130 10.53 -0.17 6.84
C LEU A 130 11.35 -1.47 6.94
N THR A 131 12.64 -1.44 6.58
CA THR A 131 13.52 -2.61 6.75
C THR A 131 13.71 -2.95 8.22
N CYS A 132 13.72 -1.95 9.13
CA CYS A 132 13.75 -2.19 10.58
C CYS A 132 12.40 -2.64 11.20
N ALA A 133 11.33 -2.78 10.43
CA ALA A 133 10.04 -3.25 10.96
C ALA A 133 10.11 -4.76 11.29
N LYS A 134 9.17 -5.24 12.13
CA LYS A 134 9.01 -6.68 12.35
C LYS A 134 8.10 -7.25 11.27
N TRP A 135 8.67 -7.74 10.18
CA TRP A 135 7.90 -8.30 9.06
C TRP A 135 7.12 -9.53 9.52
N ALA A 136 5.82 -9.56 9.20
CA ALA A 136 4.95 -10.70 9.47
C ALA A 136 5.14 -11.82 8.43
N SER A 137 5.59 -11.47 7.22
CA SER A 137 5.97 -12.40 6.16
C SER A 137 7.47 -12.28 5.89
N GLU A 138 8.20 -13.38 6.11
CA GLU A 138 9.64 -13.48 5.87
C GLU A 138 9.97 -13.63 4.38
N GLU A 139 9.02 -14.10 3.56
CA GLU A 139 9.23 -14.40 2.14
C GLU A 139 8.84 -13.23 1.21
N CYS A 140 8.38 -12.10 1.78
CA CYS A 140 7.89 -10.98 0.98
C CYS A 140 9.00 -10.37 0.12
N LYS A 141 8.79 -10.30 -1.20
CA LYS A 141 9.70 -9.59 -2.11
C LYS A 141 9.28 -8.14 -2.25
N VAL A 142 10.19 -7.21 -1.98
CA VAL A 142 9.95 -5.77 -2.12
C VAL A 142 10.59 -5.27 -3.41
N ILE A 143 9.79 -4.66 -4.27
CA ILE A 143 10.24 -4.06 -5.52
C ILE A 143 9.97 -2.56 -5.46
N VAL A 144 11.00 -1.76 -5.69
CA VAL A 144 10.89 -0.30 -5.69
C VAL A 144 11.35 0.24 -7.04
N PHE A 145 10.56 1.09 -7.67
CA PHE A 145 10.93 1.77 -8.92
C PHE A 145 10.23 3.13 -9.03
N LYS A 146 10.69 3.96 -9.97
CA LYS A 146 10.11 5.28 -10.22
C LYS A 146 8.72 5.15 -10.84
N SER A 147 7.78 5.95 -10.33
CA SER A 147 6.46 6.02 -10.94
C SER A 147 6.58 6.53 -12.38
N PRO A 148 5.94 5.87 -13.35
CA PRO A 148 6.00 6.25 -14.76
C PRO A 148 4.99 7.35 -15.11
N THR A 149 4.13 7.74 -14.16
CA THR A 149 3.24 8.89 -14.29
C THR A 149 4.07 10.18 -14.40
N SER A 150 4.02 10.82 -15.57
CA SER A 150 4.59 12.15 -15.80
C SER A 150 3.68 13.27 -15.29
N GLU A 151 2.39 12.98 -15.08
CA GLU A 151 1.41 13.94 -14.58
C GLU A 151 1.09 13.70 -13.10
N PRO A 152 1.40 14.66 -12.22
CA PRO A 152 1.04 14.56 -10.81
C PRO A 152 -0.49 14.52 -10.64
N GLY A 153 -1.00 13.55 -9.88
CA GLY A 153 -2.38 13.60 -9.38
C GLY A 153 -3.40 12.68 -10.07
N SER A 154 -2.98 11.76 -10.94
CA SER A 154 -3.88 10.70 -11.44
C SER A 154 -3.32 9.30 -11.17
N PRO A 155 -4.10 8.38 -10.59
CA PRO A 155 -3.68 6.98 -10.45
C PRO A 155 -3.49 6.33 -11.82
N LEU A 156 -2.63 5.31 -11.87
CA LEU A 156 -2.43 4.52 -13.09
C LEU A 156 -3.69 3.73 -13.47
N TRP A 157 -4.59 3.48 -12.51
CA TRP A 157 -5.86 2.80 -12.72
C TRP A 157 -7.03 3.77 -12.90
N HIS A 158 -7.94 3.44 -13.82
CA HIS A 158 -9.21 4.15 -14.00
C HIS A 158 -10.38 3.22 -13.62
N PHE A 159 -11.58 3.74 -13.34
CA PHE A 159 -12.75 2.88 -13.03
C PHE A 159 -13.04 1.86 -14.14
N SER A 160 -12.78 2.22 -15.40
CA SER A 160 -12.89 1.32 -16.55
C SER A 160 -11.90 0.16 -16.49
N THR A 161 -10.73 0.33 -15.85
CA THR A 161 -9.74 -0.73 -15.66
C THR A 161 -10.34 -1.89 -14.87
N ALA A 162 -11.17 -1.61 -13.85
CA ALA A 162 -11.81 -2.65 -13.03
C ALA A 162 -12.81 -3.54 -13.82
N THR A 163 -13.22 -3.12 -15.02
CA THR A 163 -14.14 -3.88 -15.88
C THR A 163 -13.42 -4.81 -16.86
N ASP A 164 -12.08 -4.80 -16.85
CA ASP A 164 -11.27 -5.72 -17.65
C ASP A 164 -11.17 -7.09 -16.96
N PHE A 165 -12.14 -7.96 -17.27
CA PHE A 165 -12.17 -9.34 -16.77
C PHE A 165 -11.20 -10.28 -17.50
N SER A 166 -10.41 -9.80 -18.47
CA SER A 166 -9.40 -10.61 -19.14
C SER A 166 -8.16 -10.86 -18.28
N ARG A 167 -8.00 -10.10 -17.19
CA ARG A 167 -6.85 -10.15 -16.27
C ARG A 167 -7.31 -10.59 -14.88
N GLU A 168 -6.47 -11.36 -14.20
CA GLU A 168 -6.73 -11.77 -12.80
C GLU A 168 -6.67 -10.55 -11.85
N ASP A 169 -5.73 -9.65 -12.10
CA ASP A 169 -5.63 -8.34 -11.44
C ASP A 169 -5.80 -7.24 -12.51
N PRO A 170 -6.99 -6.60 -12.60
CA PRO A 170 -7.23 -5.56 -13.59
C PRO A 170 -6.27 -4.38 -13.45
N PHE A 171 -5.78 -4.13 -12.23
CA PHE A 171 -4.90 -3.00 -11.91
C PHE A 171 -3.41 -3.33 -12.06
N ASP A 172 -3.07 -4.55 -12.50
CA ASP A 172 -1.69 -4.96 -12.78
C ASP A 172 -1.17 -4.38 -14.10
N ILE A 173 -1.09 -3.05 -14.18
CA ILE A 173 -0.68 -2.37 -15.40
C ILE A 173 0.85 -2.46 -15.58
N MET A 174 1.61 -2.61 -14.48
CA MET A 174 3.08 -2.42 -14.50
C MET A 174 3.87 -3.43 -13.66
N THR A 175 3.21 -4.45 -13.13
CA THR A 175 3.82 -5.43 -12.22
C THR A 175 4.27 -6.71 -12.95
N ALA A 176 3.78 -6.94 -14.18
CA ALA A 176 4.16 -8.02 -15.08
C ALA A 176 5.47 -7.78 -15.87
N PRO A 177 5.86 -6.55 -16.27
CA PRO A 177 7.14 -6.29 -16.93
C PRO A 177 8.14 -5.61 -15.99
N ALA A 178 8.12 -5.86 -14.67
CA ALA A 178 9.08 -5.22 -13.74
C ALA A 178 10.48 -5.88 -13.75
N GLU A 179 10.68 -6.94 -14.54
CA GLU A 179 11.97 -7.65 -14.66
C GLU A 179 13.04 -6.91 -15.51
N PRO A 180 12.77 -5.87 -16.34
CA PRO A 180 13.82 -5.11 -17.02
C PRO A 180 13.70 -3.58 -16.88
N TYR A 181 13.23 -3.04 -15.75
CA TYR A 181 13.45 -1.61 -15.48
C TYR A 181 14.83 -1.45 -14.83
N ASP A 182 15.78 -0.83 -15.55
CA ASP A 182 17.15 -0.52 -15.11
C ASP A 182 17.25 0.25 -13.77
N SER A 183 16.12 0.73 -13.22
CA SER A 183 16.04 1.44 -11.94
C SER A 183 15.38 0.66 -10.80
N ALA A 184 14.94 -0.59 -11.03
CA ALA A 184 14.33 -1.39 -9.98
C ALA A 184 15.40 -1.95 -9.04
N PHE A 185 15.21 -1.79 -7.73
CA PHE A 185 16.05 -2.47 -6.74
C PHE A 185 15.19 -3.21 -5.72
N VAL A 186 15.75 -4.32 -5.24
CA VAL A 186 15.11 -5.17 -4.22
C VAL A 186 15.59 -4.70 -2.85
N LEU A 187 14.65 -4.41 -1.95
CA LEU A 187 14.98 -4.24 -0.54
C LEU A 187 15.11 -5.63 0.08
N HIS A 188 16.31 -5.98 0.54
CA HIS A 188 16.54 -7.20 1.29
C HIS A 188 16.09 -7.03 2.75
N HIS A 189 15.45 -8.06 3.30
CA HIS A 189 15.16 -8.15 4.73
C HIS A 189 16.43 -8.00 5.57
N PRO A 190 16.36 -7.48 6.80
CA PRO A 190 17.45 -7.66 7.75
C PRO A 190 17.64 -9.15 7.94
N ALA A 191 18.87 -9.64 7.71
CA ALA A 191 19.25 -10.96 8.16
C ALA A 191 18.96 -11.03 9.67
N THR A 192 18.14 -11.99 10.09
CA THR A 192 17.97 -12.35 11.49
C THR A 192 19.34 -12.77 12.03
N HIS A 193 19.90 -11.94 12.90
CA HIS A 193 21.03 -12.28 13.76
C HIS A 193 20.53 -12.82 15.09
#